data_AF-A0A8G2DL16-F1
#
_entry.id   AF-A0A8G2DL16-F1
#
_cell.length_a   1.000
_cell.length_b   1.000
_cell.length_c   1.000
_cell.angle_alpha   90.00
_cell.angle_beta   90.00
_cell.angle_gamma   90.00
#
_symmetry.space_group_name_H-M   'P 1'
#
loop_
_entity.id
_entity.type
_entity.pdbx_description
1 polymer ?
#
loop_
_entity_poly.entity_id
_entity_poly.type
_entity_poly.pdbx_seq_one_letter_code
_entity_poly.pdbx_strand_id
1 'polypeptide(L)'
;DTFVYTIMDGDGDLSTTTLTITLSDSGLAAANDDATVNEAALAIGSNPASPAETVTGTVADNLSGGSGPYTYALVGSATGSHGTLTLNADGTYSYTLTAPVDGADADNGTNTVDNVESFTYQATDANGNTITSTITIDVVD
;
A
#
# COMPACT_ATOMS: atom_id res chain seq x y z
N ASP A 1 -23.41 6.72 18.99
CA ASP A 1 -24.59 6.06 19.57
C ASP A 1 -25.04 6.70 20.87
N THR A 2 -26.32 6.58 21.17
CA THR A 2 -26.92 7.13 22.38
C THR A 2 -27.82 6.07 23.00
N PHE A 3 -27.54 5.72 24.25
CA PHE A 3 -28.29 4.74 25.02
C PHE A 3 -29.00 5.45 26.16
N VAL A 4 -30.32 5.32 26.22
CA VAL A 4 -31.11 5.79 27.35
C VAL A 4 -31.35 4.60 28.26
N TYR A 5 -31.01 4.73 29.54
CA TYR A 5 -31.26 3.69 30.52
C TYR A 5 -31.91 4.25 31.78
N THR A 6 -32.76 3.42 32.38
CA THR A 6 -33.53 3.75 33.58
C THR A 6 -33.08 2.82 34.70
N ILE A 7 -32.77 3.40 35.86
CA ILE A 7 -32.51 2.66 37.11
C ILE A 7 -33.72 2.79 38.02
N MET A 8 -33.99 1.74 38.80
CA MET A 8 -35.03 1.70 39.82
C MET A 8 -34.38 1.43 41.18
N ASP A 9 -34.73 2.19 42.21
CA ASP A 9 -34.27 1.92 43.57
C ASP A 9 -35.15 0.89 44.31
N GLY A 10 -34.91 0.71 45.60
CA GLY A 10 -35.51 -0.37 46.40
C GLY A 10 -37.00 -0.20 46.66
N ASP A 11 -37.51 1.03 46.58
CA ASP A 11 -38.91 1.38 46.79
C ASP A 11 -39.66 1.71 45.49
N GLY A 12 -38.96 1.73 44.34
CA GLY A 12 -39.56 1.69 43.02
C GLY A 12 -39.46 3.00 42.23
N ASP A 13 -38.70 3.98 42.73
CA ASP A 13 -38.49 5.24 42.04
C ASP A 13 -37.56 5.03 40.85
N LEU A 14 -37.95 5.60 39.71
CA LEU A 14 -37.23 5.49 38.45
C LEU A 14 -36.41 6.75 38.18
N SER A 15 -35.15 6.59 37.80
CA SER A 15 -34.31 7.65 37.26
C SER A 15 -33.77 7.27 35.91
N THR A 16 -33.85 8.18 34.94
CA THR A 16 -33.41 7.94 33.57
C THR A 16 -32.25 8.86 33.22
N THR A 17 -31.22 8.31 32.58
CA THR A 17 -30.10 9.09 32.05
C THR A 17 -29.69 8.57 30.68
N THR A 18 -28.84 9.34 30.02
CA THR A 18 -28.37 9.09 28.66
C THR A 18 -26.87 8.88 28.67
N LEU A 19 -26.43 7.73 28.17
CA LEU A 19 -25.04 7.48 27.81
C LEU A 19 -24.84 7.77 26.33
N THR A 20 -23.97 8.72 26.02
CA THR A 20 -23.58 9.03 24.65
C THR A 20 -22.19 8.45 24.37
N ILE A 21 -22.08 7.66 23.31
CA ILE A 21 -20.84 7.11 22.78
C ILE A 21 -20.56 7.80 21.44
N THR A 22 -19.43 8.48 21.36
CA THR A 22 -18.95 9.09 20.11
C THR A 22 -17.76 8.31 19.58
N LEU A 23 -17.77 8.04 18.28
CA LEU A 23 -16.62 7.52 17.55
C LEU A 23 -16.18 8.59 16.56
N SER A 24 -14.89 8.89 16.54
CA SER A 24 -14.27 9.71 15.51
C SER A 24 -13.58 8.79 14.51
N ASP A 25 -13.60 9.18 13.24
CA ASP A 25 -12.76 8.52 12.25
C ASP A 25 -11.28 8.66 12.62
N SER A 26 -10.52 7.60 12.39
CA SER A 26 -9.07 7.58 12.57
C SER A 26 -8.36 8.61 11.68
N GLY A 27 -9.00 8.98 10.57
CA GLY A 27 -8.41 9.83 9.53
C GLY A 27 -7.28 9.15 8.77
N LEU A 28 -7.05 7.85 9.00
CA LEU A 28 -6.01 7.08 8.33
C LEU A 28 -6.29 7.03 6.82
N ALA A 29 -5.34 7.52 6.04
CA ALA A 29 -5.41 7.53 4.59
C ALA A 29 -4.05 7.16 3.99
N ALA A 30 -4.07 6.57 2.81
CA ALA A 30 -2.89 6.18 2.04
C ALA A 30 -3.04 6.63 0.58
N ALA A 31 -1.97 7.16 0.01
CA ALA A 31 -1.85 7.43 -1.43
C ALA A 31 -1.08 6.31 -2.13
N ASN A 32 -1.35 6.13 -3.43
CA ASN A 32 -0.60 5.19 -4.25
C ASN A 32 0.85 5.62 -4.37
N ASP A 33 1.71 4.64 -4.62
CA ASP A 33 3.12 4.84 -4.95
C ASP A 33 3.39 4.33 -6.37
N ASP A 34 4.33 4.96 -7.06
CA ASP A 34 4.72 4.60 -8.41
C ASP A 34 6.25 4.45 -8.47
N ALA A 35 6.74 3.40 -9.12
CA ALA A 35 8.16 3.15 -9.30
C ALA A 35 8.48 2.74 -10.74
N THR A 36 9.68 3.08 -11.20
CA THR A 36 10.11 2.79 -12.58
C THR A 36 11.39 1.96 -12.57
N VAL A 37 11.42 0.93 -13.40
CA VAL A 37 12.61 0.11 -13.69
C VAL A 37 12.95 0.18 -15.17
N ASN A 38 14.12 -0.31 -15.54
CA ASN A 38 14.61 -0.29 -16.91
C ASN A 38 14.85 -1.72 -17.42
N GLU A 39 14.21 -2.06 -18.52
CA GLU A 39 14.33 -3.36 -19.17
C GLU A 39 15.72 -3.60 -19.78
N ALA A 40 16.41 -2.56 -20.22
CA ALA A 40 17.77 -2.67 -20.74
C ALA A 40 18.73 -3.29 -19.70
N ALA A 41 18.41 -3.21 -18.41
CA ALA A 41 19.20 -3.78 -17.33
C ALA A 41 18.98 -5.29 -17.13
N LEU A 42 17.97 -5.89 -17.77
CA LEU A 42 17.84 -7.35 -17.79
C LEU A 42 19.07 -8.00 -18.43
N ALA A 43 19.34 -9.26 -18.07
CA ALA A 43 20.49 -10.01 -18.59
C ALA A 43 20.52 -10.15 -20.13
N ILE A 44 19.34 -10.10 -20.77
CA ILE A 44 19.17 -10.13 -22.22
C ILE A 44 19.02 -8.73 -22.84
N GLY A 45 18.98 -7.68 -22.02
CA GLY A 45 18.79 -6.30 -22.44
C GLY A 45 20.04 -5.65 -23.02
N SER A 46 19.90 -4.37 -23.40
CA SER A 46 20.97 -3.60 -24.06
C SER A 46 22.03 -3.04 -23.10
N ASN A 47 21.79 -3.07 -21.78
CA ASN A 47 22.69 -2.61 -20.72
C ASN A 47 22.68 -3.54 -19.48
N PRO A 48 23.04 -4.83 -19.64
CA PRO A 48 22.90 -5.86 -18.60
C PRO A 48 23.84 -5.70 -17.39
N ALA A 49 24.72 -4.69 -17.41
CA ALA A 49 25.60 -4.35 -16.28
C ALA A 49 25.00 -3.29 -15.36
N SER A 50 23.91 -2.65 -15.78
CA SER A 50 23.13 -1.73 -14.95
C SER A 50 22.35 -2.49 -13.88
N PRO A 51 22.13 -1.92 -12.68
CA PRO A 51 21.24 -2.48 -11.66
C PRO A 51 19.80 -1.95 -11.77
N ALA A 52 19.46 -1.27 -12.86
CA ALA A 52 18.20 -0.55 -13.01
C ALA A 52 16.97 -1.45 -13.28
N GLU A 53 17.16 -2.77 -13.36
CA GLU A 53 16.09 -3.76 -13.30
C GLU A 53 15.51 -3.86 -11.88
N THR A 54 16.20 -3.28 -10.88
CA THR A 54 15.73 -3.20 -9.50
C THR A 54 15.53 -1.75 -9.05
N VAL A 55 14.41 -1.49 -8.37
CA VAL A 55 14.09 -0.19 -7.76
C VAL A 55 13.70 -0.38 -6.29
N THR A 56 14.06 0.58 -5.45
CA THR A 56 13.69 0.61 -4.02
C THR A 56 12.92 1.88 -3.71
N GLY A 57 11.93 1.78 -2.82
CA GLY A 57 11.11 2.92 -2.39
C GLY A 57 10.54 2.72 -0.99
N THR A 58 9.65 3.62 -0.58
CA THR A 58 8.94 3.52 0.70
C THR A 58 7.52 4.03 0.58
N VAL A 59 6.55 3.24 1.05
CA VAL A 59 5.15 3.66 1.16
C VAL A 59 4.86 4.38 2.48
N ALA A 60 5.86 4.51 3.36
CA ALA A 60 5.69 5.15 4.66
C ALA A 60 5.39 6.65 4.55
N ASP A 61 5.95 7.29 3.53
CA ASP A 61 5.75 8.72 3.26
C ASP A 61 4.37 9.01 2.63
N ASN A 62 3.66 7.97 2.20
CA ASN A 62 2.35 8.07 1.54
C ASN A 62 1.17 7.96 2.52
N LEU A 63 1.43 7.85 3.84
CA LEU A 63 0.39 7.81 4.87
C LEU A 63 0.09 9.20 5.45
N SER A 64 -1.18 9.40 5.81
CA SER A 64 -1.62 10.54 6.61
C SER A 64 -2.72 10.14 7.59
N GLY A 65 -2.87 10.92 8.67
CA GLY A 65 -3.79 10.62 9.78
C GLY A 65 -3.41 9.34 10.54
N GLY A 66 -4.35 8.76 11.29
CA GLY A 66 -4.11 7.58 12.11
C GLY A 66 -3.18 7.80 13.32
N SER A 67 -2.76 6.70 13.96
CA SER A 67 -1.83 6.73 15.09
C SER A 67 -0.63 5.81 14.86
N GLY A 68 0.57 6.38 14.80
CA GLY A 68 1.80 5.61 14.67
C GLY A 68 2.13 4.78 15.93
N PRO A 69 3.00 3.76 15.82
CA PRO A 69 3.69 3.32 14.60
C PRO A 69 2.76 2.62 13.60
N TYR A 70 3.14 2.66 12.33
CA TYR A 70 2.46 1.94 11.25
C TYR A 70 3.20 0.64 10.91
N THR A 71 2.45 -0.35 10.44
CA THR A 71 3.00 -1.59 9.89
C THR A 71 2.40 -1.86 8.51
N TYR A 72 3.18 -2.50 7.64
CA TYR A 72 2.82 -2.71 6.24
C TYR A 72 2.92 -4.18 5.85
N ALA A 73 2.01 -4.64 5.01
CA ALA A 73 2.02 -5.99 4.47
C ALA A 73 1.39 -6.02 3.07
N LEU A 74 1.88 -6.91 2.21
CA LEU A 74 1.26 -7.14 0.90
C LEU A 74 -0.09 -7.83 1.05
N VAL A 75 -1.04 -7.38 0.24
CA VAL A 75 -2.33 -8.02 0.03
C VAL A 75 -2.26 -8.75 -1.30
N GLY A 76 -1.87 -10.03 -1.24
CA GLY A 76 -1.76 -10.90 -2.41
C GLY A 76 -0.33 -11.38 -2.67
N SER A 77 -0.06 -11.72 -3.93
CA SER A 77 1.23 -12.26 -4.35
C SER A 77 2.30 -11.16 -4.42
N ALA A 78 3.49 -11.48 -3.92
CA ALA A 78 4.71 -10.71 -4.14
C ALA A 78 5.29 -10.91 -5.56
N THR A 79 4.87 -11.95 -6.26
CA THR A 79 5.31 -12.27 -7.62
C THR A 79 4.23 -11.83 -8.61
N GLY A 80 4.61 -10.92 -9.50
CA GLY A 80 3.83 -10.56 -10.67
C GLY A 80 4.20 -11.40 -11.89
N SER A 81 3.76 -10.98 -13.07
CA SER A 81 4.06 -11.60 -14.36
C SER A 81 5.47 -11.28 -14.87
N HIS A 82 6.00 -10.10 -14.52
CA HIS A 82 7.26 -9.56 -15.03
C HIS A 82 8.33 -9.41 -13.94
N GLY A 83 7.94 -9.33 -12.67
CA GLY A 83 8.90 -9.23 -11.59
C GLY A 83 8.37 -9.61 -10.23
N THR A 84 9.16 -9.29 -9.21
CA THR A 84 8.85 -9.60 -7.81
C THR A 84 9.06 -8.38 -6.94
N LEU A 85 8.08 -8.11 -6.07
CA LEU A 85 8.13 -7.08 -5.04
C LEU A 85 8.38 -7.71 -3.67
N THR A 86 9.31 -7.15 -2.90
CA THR A 86 9.42 -7.38 -1.46
C THR A 86 8.99 -6.12 -0.74
N LEU A 87 8.06 -6.23 0.21
CA LEU A 87 7.64 -5.14 1.09
C LEU A 87 7.96 -5.52 2.55
N ASN A 88 8.71 -4.65 3.21
CA ASN A 88 9.05 -4.80 4.62
C ASN A 88 7.96 -4.19 5.51
N ALA A 89 7.91 -4.64 6.77
CA ALA A 89 6.93 -4.16 7.74
C ALA A 89 7.08 -2.68 8.12
N ASP A 90 8.21 -2.04 7.78
CA ASP A 90 8.46 -0.61 7.96
C ASP A 90 8.02 0.26 6.77
N GLY A 91 7.51 -0.36 5.71
CA GLY A 91 7.03 0.32 4.50
C GLY A 91 8.08 0.46 3.41
N THR A 92 9.35 0.10 3.67
CA THR A 92 10.36 0.03 2.62
C THR A 92 10.11 -1.16 1.70
N TYR A 93 10.34 -0.99 0.41
CA TYR A 93 10.18 -2.06 -0.57
C TYR A 93 11.30 -2.09 -1.60
N SER A 94 11.41 -3.22 -2.28
CA SER A 94 12.26 -3.44 -3.44
C SER A 94 11.49 -4.22 -4.49
N TYR A 95 11.49 -3.74 -5.71
CA TYR A 95 10.96 -4.46 -6.86
C TYR A 95 12.10 -4.83 -7.81
N THR A 96 12.07 -6.04 -8.37
CA THR A 96 13.03 -6.50 -9.38
C THR A 96 12.29 -7.05 -10.59
N LEU A 97 12.54 -6.45 -11.76
CA LEU A 97 12.11 -6.95 -13.06
C LEU A 97 12.93 -8.18 -13.43
N THR A 98 12.26 -9.21 -13.93
CA THR A 98 12.88 -10.52 -14.25
C THR A 98 12.50 -11.05 -15.64
N ALA A 99 11.48 -10.48 -16.27
CA ALA A 99 11.05 -10.82 -17.61
C ALA A 99 10.80 -9.55 -18.43
N PRO A 100 11.04 -9.61 -19.75
CA PRO A 100 10.88 -8.49 -20.66
C PRO A 100 9.43 -7.99 -20.72
N VAL A 101 9.25 -6.74 -21.14
CA VAL A 101 7.94 -6.07 -21.29
C VAL A 101 7.87 -5.44 -22.69
N ASP A 102 7.15 -6.09 -23.60
CA ASP A 102 6.96 -5.52 -24.92
C ASP A 102 5.97 -4.33 -24.86
N GLY A 103 6.40 -3.16 -25.36
CA GLY A 103 5.52 -2.02 -25.60
C GLY A 103 4.49 -2.25 -26.72
N ALA A 104 3.60 -1.27 -26.93
CA ALA A 104 2.61 -1.31 -28.01
C ALA A 104 3.24 -1.31 -29.42
N ASP A 105 4.43 -0.72 -29.53
CA ASP A 105 5.29 -0.81 -30.69
C ASP A 105 6.46 -1.74 -30.30
N ALA A 106 6.77 -2.73 -31.12
CA ALA A 106 7.92 -3.64 -30.90
C ALA A 106 9.29 -2.96 -31.16
N ASP A 107 9.38 -1.67 -30.88
CA ASP A 107 10.56 -0.85 -31.04
C ASP A 107 11.24 -0.75 -29.66
N ASN A 108 12.43 -1.34 -29.55
CA ASN A 108 13.32 -1.34 -28.37
C ASN A 108 13.90 0.07 -28.07
N GLY A 109 13.08 1.10 -28.19
CA GLY A 109 13.41 2.50 -27.92
C GLY A 109 12.99 2.88 -26.49
N THR A 110 13.38 4.07 -26.03
CA THR A 110 13.24 4.53 -24.63
C THR A 110 11.81 4.88 -24.20
N ASN A 111 10.81 4.07 -24.59
CA ASN A 111 9.43 4.31 -24.23
C ASN A 111 9.14 3.76 -22.82
N THR A 112 8.37 4.49 -22.04
CA THR A 112 7.85 3.98 -20.77
C THR A 112 6.53 3.27 -21.05
N VAL A 113 6.44 2.00 -20.65
CA VAL A 113 5.19 1.26 -20.52
C VAL A 113 4.69 1.49 -19.09
N ASP A 114 3.61 2.25 -18.97
CA ASP A 114 3.03 2.61 -17.67
C ASP A 114 2.16 1.46 -17.11
N ASN A 115 2.12 1.32 -15.79
CA ASN A 115 1.24 0.41 -15.05
C ASN A 115 1.40 -1.07 -15.45
N VAL A 116 2.63 -1.53 -15.67
CA VAL A 116 2.94 -2.92 -16.04
C VAL A 116 2.53 -3.89 -14.94
N GLU A 117 2.84 -3.55 -13.69
CA GLU A 117 2.44 -4.33 -12.52
C GLU A 117 1.85 -3.45 -11.42
N SER A 118 0.99 -4.03 -10.59
CA SER A 118 0.41 -3.35 -9.43
C SER A 118 0.34 -4.30 -8.25
N PHE A 119 0.89 -3.87 -7.13
CA PHE A 119 0.93 -4.61 -5.87
C PHE A 119 0.12 -3.86 -4.82
N THR A 120 -0.95 -4.50 -4.32
CA THR A 120 -1.74 -3.92 -3.23
C THR A 120 -1.05 -4.18 -1.89
N TYR A 121 -0.97 -3.16 -1.05
CA TYR A 121 -0.51 -3.28 0.33
C TYR A 121 -1.57 -2.78 1.31
N GLN A 122 -1.50 -3.26 2.55
CA GLN A 122 -2.26 -2.78 3.69
C GLN A 122 -1.32 -2.09 4.66
N ALA A 123 -1.68 -0.89 5.08
CA ALA A 123 -1.09 -0.22 6.24
C ALA A 123 -2.01 -0.37 7.44
N THR A 124 -1.42 -0.66 8.60
CA THR A 124 -2.11 -0.80 9.89
C THR A 124 -1.51 0.15 10.91
N ASP A 125 -2.34 0.97 11.56
CA ASP A 125 -1.91 1.87 12.63
C ASP A 125 -1.85 1.17 14.00
N ALA A 126 -1.38 1.86 15.02
CA ALA A 126 -1.22 1.32 16.37
C ALA A 126 -2.54 0.93 17.07
N ASN A 127 -3.68 1.45 16.58
CA ASN A 127 -5.01 1.14 17.10
C ASN A 127 -5.70 0.02 16.29
N GLY A 128 -5.04 -0.51 15.26
CA GLY A 128 -5.59 -1.55 14.39
C GLY A 128 -6.49 -1.00 13.27
N ASN A 129 -6.50 0.31 13.03
CA ASN A 129 -7.14 0.86 11.83
C ASN A 129 -6.31 0.45 10.61
N THR A 130 -7.00 0.09 9.52
CA THR A 130 -6.33 -0.38 8.30
C THR A 130 -6.79 0.41 7.09
N ILE A 131 -5.88 0.58 6.13
CA ILE A 131 -6.16 1.15 4.81
C ILE A 131 -5.35 0.39 3.76
N THR A 132 -5.85 0.31 2.53
CA THR A 132 -5.14 -0.31 1.41
C THR A 132 -4.81 0.72 0.34
N SER A 133 -3.66 0.55 -0.30
CA SER A 133 -3.24 1.31 -1.48
C SER A 133 -2.30 0.45 -2.33
N THR A 134 -1.73 0.99 -3.41
CA THR A 134 -0.97 0.22 -4.40
C THR A 134 0.40 0.82 -4.66
N ILE A 135 1.36 -0.06 -4.93
CA ILE A 135 2.62 0.28 -5.61
C ILE A 135 2.46 -0.13 -7.07
N THR A 136 2.51 0.82 -8.00
CA THR A 136 2.51 0.53 -9.44
C THR A 136 3.95 0.52 -9.97
N ILE A 137 4.20 -0.32 -10.96
CA ILE A 137 5.50 -0.44 -11.62
C ILE A 137 5.36 -0.06 -13.08
N ASP A 138 6.13 0.94 -13.49
CA ASP A 138 6.36 1.31 -14.88
C ASP A 138 7.69 0.72 -15.35
N VAL A 139 7.80 0.44 -16.66
CA VAL A 139 9.00 -0.13 -17.26
C VAL A 139 9.44 0.69 -18.45
N VAL A 140 10.69 1.11 -18.46
CA VAL A 140 11.33 1.70 -19.65
C VAL A 140 11.89 0.57 -20.52
N ASP A 141 11.34 0.41 -21.72
CA ASP A 141 11.81 -0.50 -22.79
C ASP A 141 13.14 0.00 -23.41
#